data_AF-A0A7E4W153-F1
#
_entry.id   AF-A0A7E4W153-F1
#
_cell.length_a   1.000
_cell.length_b   1.000
_cell.length_c   1.000
_cell.angle_alpha   90.00
_cell.angle_beta   90.00
_cell.angle_gamma   90.00
#
_symmetry.space_group_name_H-M   'P 1'
#
loop_
_entity.id
_entity.type
_entity.pdbx_description
1 polymer ?
#
loop_
_entity_poly.entity_id
_entity_poly.type
_entity_poly.pdbx_seq_one_letter_code
_entity_poly.pdbx_strand_id
1 'polypeptide(L)'
;MLSRYVLLVSILVISALGQSTVEPASDTDAPFVELIFPTVAPTTENETDSDSNSTDIPETLRCQFANGTLWGLATACSDEYINCASTFNETVEGYARPVRCYDENYAVQALRCAKTCAICCETPGYACEDDSRAPIDCAGNRRFCRNQHWSLVMMTYCQKTCGYCG
;
A
#
# COMPACT_ATOMS: atom_id res chain seq x y z
N MET A 1 -5.74 59.16 2.03
CA MET A 1 -6.74 58.71 3.02
C MET A 1 -7.70 57.68 2.39
N LEU A 2 -7.21 56.49 2.01
CA LEU A 2 -8.06 55.43 1.43
C LEU A 2 -7.53 54.01 1.72
N SER A 3 -6.78 53.84 2.82
CA SER A 3 -6.05 52.59 3.14
C SER A 3 -6.49 51.92 4.44
N ARG A 4 -7.64 52.32 5.02
CA ARG A 4 -8.17 51.75 6.28
C ARG A 4 -9.62 51.27 6.22
N TYR A 5 -10.31 51.43 5.09
CA TYR A 5 -11.76 51.15 5.01
C TYR A 5 -12.12 49.72 4.55
N VAL A 6 -11.17 48.97 3.98
CA VAL A 6 -11.42 47.60 3.48
C VAL A 6 -11.29 46.54 4.60
N LEU A 7 -10.74 46.91 5.75
CA LEU A 7 -10.44 45.97 6.84
C LEU A 7 -11.56 45.80 7.88
N LEU A 8 -12.71 46.48 7.73
CA LEU A 8 -13.75 46.52 8.78
C LEU A 8 -15.11 45.92 8.41
N VAL A 9 -15.31 45.37 7.20
CA VAL A 9 -16.67 44.97 6.73
C VAL A 9 -16.92 43.45 6.67
N SER A 10 -15.94 42.59 6.98
CA SER A 10 -16.15 41.12 6.91
C SER A 10 -16.24 40.41 8.28
N ILE A 11 -16.27 41.17 9.38
CA ILE A 11 -16.32 40.62 10.77
C ILE A 11 -17.75 40.23 11.21
N LEU A 12 -18.76 40.26 10.33
CA LEU A 12 -20.17 40.12 10.72
C LEU A 12 -20.92 38.95 10.04
N VAL A 13 -20.43 37.71 10.18
CA VAL A 13 -21.29 36.50 10.12
C VAL A 13 -20.73 35.41 11.05
N ILE A 14 -20.76 35.67 12.36
CA ILE A 14 -20.74 34.63 13.40
C ILE A 14 -22.18 34.55 13.89
N SER A 15 -22.89 33.44 13.60
CA SER A 15 -23.99 32.86 14.40
C SER A 15 -24.80 31.86 13.57
N ALA A 16 -24.44 30.57 13.62
CA ALA A 16 -25.41 29.49 13.46
C ALA A 16 -24.85 28.24 14.14
N LEU A 17 -25.42 27.97 15.31
CA LEU A 17 -25.22 26.79 16.14
C LEU A 17 -25.73 25.56 15.38
N GLY A 18 -24.95 24.49 15.40
CA GLY A 18 -25.34 23.18 14.87
C GLY A 18 -24.50 22.10 15.53
N GLN A 19 -24.70 21.90 16.83
CA GLN A 19 -24.20 20.74 17.56
C GLN A 19 -24.89 19.50 16.99
N SER A 20 -24.16 18.68 16.23
CA SER A 20 -24.61 17.34 15.88
C SER A 20 -24.27 16.44 17.06
N THR A 21 -25.31 16.06 17.78
CA THR A 21 -25.31 15.19 18.95
C THR A 21 -24.67 13.84 18.64
N VAL A 22 -23.68 13.48 19.45
CA VAL A 22 -23.17 12.11 19.57
C VAL A 22 -24.24 11.28 20.27
N GLU A 23 -24.79 10.30 19.57
CA GLU A 23 -25.70 9.30 20.15
C GLU A 23 -24.87 8.19 20.82
N PRO A 24 -25.10 7.87 22.12
CA PRO A 24 -24.63 6.63 22.71
C PRO A 24 -25.65 5.52 22.44
N ALA A 25 -25.29 4.56 21.59
CA ALA A 25 -26.07 3.34 21.43
C ALA A 25 -25.87 2.44 22.66
N SER A 26 -26.96 2.35 23.42
CA SER A 26 -27.24 1.45 24.53
C SER A 26 -27.16 -0.02 24.13
N ASP A 27 -26.72 -0.83 25.10
CA ASP A 27 -26.85 -2.28 25.20
C ASP A 27 -28.13 -2.86 24.61
N THR A 28 -27.98 -3.97 23.89
CA THR A 28 -28.97 -5.04 23.82
C THR A 28 -28.28 -6.39 23.95
N ASP A 29 -28.50 -7.02 25.11
CA ASP A 29 -28.34 -8.44 25.36
C ASP A 29 -28.95 -9.29 24.24
N ALA A 30 -28.11 -10.06 23.55
CA ALA A 30 -28.55 -11.15 22.69
C ALA A 30 -28.41 -12.48 23.45
N PRO A 31 -29.42 -13.36 23.44
CA PRO A 31 -29.35 -14.66 24.09
C PRO A 31 -28.30 -15.56 23.43
N PHE A 32 -27.45 -16.13 24.28
CA PHE A 32 -26.49 -17.18 23.95
C PHE A 32 -27.25 -18.39 23.39
N VAL A 33 -27.23 -18.54 22.07
CA VAL A 33 -27.62 -19.79 21.40
C VAL A 33 -26.36 -20.64 21.30
N GLU A 34 -26.29 -21.71 22.10
CA GLU A 34 -25.33 -22.80 21.93
C GLU A 34 -25.52 -23.42 20.54
N LEU A 35 -24.68 -23.03 19.59
CA LEU A 35 -24.46 -23.83 18.39
C LEU A 35 -23.44 -24.91 18.74
N ILE A 36 -23.97 -26.10 18.97
CA ILE A 36 -23.25 -27.37 19.07
C ILE A 36 -22.49 -27.56 17.74
N PHE A 37 -21.19 -27.27 17.74
CA PHE A 37 -20.31 -27.68 16.64
C PHE A 37 -19.98 -29.17 16.81
N PRO A 38 -20.14 -30.00 15.77
CA PRO A 38 -19.71 -31.39 15.83
C PRO A 38 -18.20 -31.45 16.03
N THR A 39 -17.78 -32.23 17.03
CA THR A 39 -16.38 -32.61 17.28
C THR A 39 -15.82 -33.28 16.03
N VAL A 40 -15.06 -32.54 15.23
CA VAL A 40 -14.19 -33.13 14.22
C VAL A 40 -12.93 -33.60 14.94
N ALA A 41 -12.71 -34.91 14.89
CA ALA A 41 -11.52 -35.55 15.44
C ALA A 41 -10.23 -34.97 14.83
N PRO A 42 -9.12 -34.92 15.59
CA PRO A 42 -7.83 -34.55 15.04
C PRO A 42 -7.34 -35.67 14.12
N THR A 43 -7.35 -35.44 12.81
CA THR A 43 -6.57 -36.24 11.87
C THR A 43 -5.12 -35.80 11.94
N THR A 44 -4.32 -36.66 12.56
CA THR A 44 -2.87 -36.73 12.44
C THR A 44 -2.45 -36.99 10.99
N GLU A 45 -1.83 -35.98 10.40
CA GLU A 45 -0.90 -36.05 9.26
C GLU A 45 0.26 -35.13 9.70
N ASN A 46 1.27 -35.55 10.45
CA ASN A 46 2.37 -36.45 10.13
C ASN A 46 2.90 -36.38 8.69
N GLU A 47 3.55 -35.26 8.34
CA GLU A 47 4.79 -35.31 7.56
C GLU A 47 5.89 -34.52 8.29
N THR A 48 6.63 -35.30 9.10
CA THR A 48 8.10 -35.42 9.14
C THR A 48 8.94 -34.20 8.79
N ASP A 49 9.48 -33.64 9.87
CA ASP A 49 10.71 -32.88 10.03
C ASP A 49 11.89 -33.38 9.16
N SER A 50 12.65 -32.46 8.56
CA SER A 50 14.05 -32.66 8.15
C SER A 50 14.74 -31.31 7.90
N ASP A 51 15.12 -30.69 9.01
CA ASP A 51 16.50 -30.28 9.30
C ASP A 51 17.33 -29.45 8.28
N SER A 52 17.74 -28.28 8.79
CA SER A 52 19.06 -27.65 8.64
C SER A 52 19.36 -26.73 7.45
N ASN A 53 19.28 -25.42 7.79
CA ASN A 53 20.10 -24.31 7.33
C ASN A 53 19.72 -23.65 5.99
N SER A 54 18.67 -22.82 6.01
CA SER A 54 18.48 -21.79 4.98
C SER A 54 17.80 -20.59 5.60
N THR A 55 18.36 -19.41 5.36
CA THR A 55 17.83 -18.10 5.73
C THR A 55 16.38 -17.98 5.27
N ASP A 56 15.43 -18.12 6.19
CA ASP A 56 14.00 -17.97 5.92
C ASP A 56 13.72 -16.52 5.52
N ILE A 57 13.55 -16.30 4.22
CA ILE A 57 13.02 -15.06 3.67
C ILE A 57 11.51 -15.13 3.86
N PRO A 58 10.85 -14.10 4.42
CA PRO A 58 9.40 -14.10 4.53
C PRO A 58 8.80 -14.25 3.12
N GLU A 59 7.92 -15.24 2.99
CA GLU A 59 7.16 -15.66 1.80
C GLU A 59 6.23 -14.56 1.23
N THR A 60 6.36 -13.33 1.71
CA THR A 60 5.71 -12.16 1.13
C THR A 60 6.43 -11.79 -0.16
N LEU A 61 5.90 -12.26 -1.28
CA LEU A 61 6.24 -11.82 -2.64
C LEU A 61 5.89 -10.32 -2.81
N ARG A 62 6.69 -9.42 -2.23
CA ARG A 62 6.51 -7.97 -2.36
C ARG A 62 6.94 -7.55 -3.76
N CYS A 63 6.11 -6.79 -4.50
CA CYS A 63 6.43 -6.20 -5.82
C CYS A 63 7.21 -7.10 -6.80
N GLN A 64 6.98 -8.41 -6.80
CA GLN A 64 7.71 -9.39 -7.60
C GLN A 64 6.79 -10.53 -8.03
N PHE A 65 7.12 -11.18 -9.12
CA PHE A 65 6.48 -12.42 -9.55
C PHE A 65 6.96 -13.61 -8.72
N ALA A 66 6.23 -14.72 -8.78
CA ALA A 66 6.61 -15.97 -8.13
C ALA A 66 7.97 -16.52 -8.59
N ASN A 67 8.47 -16.10 -9.76
CA ASN A 67 9.80 -16.48 -10.27
C ASN A 67 10.95 -15.59 -9.72
N GLY A 68 10.66 -14.63 -8.84
CA GLY A 68 11.64 -13.70 -8.29
C GLY A 68 11.90 -12.44 -9.14
N THR A 69 11.33 -12.35 -10.35
CA THR A 69 11.46 -11.16 -11.19
C THR A 69 10.66 -9.99 -10.61
N LEU A 70 11.28 -8.81 -10.53
CA LEU A 70 10.63 -7.58 -10.05
C LEU A 70 9.53 -7.11 -11.01
N TRP A 71 8.45 -6.57 -10.49
CA TRP A 71 7.46 -5.86 -11.30
C TRP A 71 8.08 -4.61 -11.93
N GLY A 72 7.61 -4.19 -13.11
CA GLY A 72 8.10 -2.96 -13.77
C GLY A 72 7.93 -1.71 -12.91
N LEU A 73 6.94 -1.70 -12.02
CA LEU A 73 6.70 -0.62 -11.07
C LEU A 73 7.52 -0.71 -9.78
N ALA A 74 8.20 -1.83 -9.51
CA ALA A 74 8.91 -2.05 -8.25
C ALA A 74 9.98 -0.98 -7.98
N THR A 75 10.55 -0.37 -9.03
CA THR A 75 11.60 0.66 -8.96
C THR A 75 11.22 1.97 -9.66
N ALA A 76 9.94 2.16 -9.99
CA ALA A 76 9.46 3.31 -10.76
C ALA A 76 9.36 4.62 -9.96
N CYS A 77 9.37 4.52 -8.62
CA CYS A 77 9.38 5.66 -7.72
C CYS A 77 10.80 6.17 -7.45
N SER A 78 10.91 7.27 -6.71
CA SER A 78 12.18 7.80 -6.21
C SER A 78 12.30 7.53 -4.71
N ASP A 79 13.54 7.36 -4.25
CA ASP A 79 13.83 7.33 -2.82
C ASP A 79 13.62 8.72 -2.21
N GLU A 80 13.07 8.77 -1.00
CA GLU A 80 12.88 10.01 -0.23
C GLU A 80 14.21 10.50 0.38
N TYR A 81 15.14 9.57 0.65
CA TYR A 81 16.45 9.87 1.24
C TYR A 81 17.61 9.59 0.29
N ILE A 82 18.65 10.43 0.38
CA ILE A 82 19.87 10.29 -0.45
C ILE A 82 20.76 9.11 -0.04
N ASN A 83 20.67 8.65 1.22
CA ASN A 83 21.54 7.62 1.79
C ASN A 83 20.92 6.20 1.76
N CYS A 84 19.89 5.98 0.93
CA CYS A 84 19.25 4.67 0.83
C CYS A 84 20.24 3.60 0.35
N ALA A 85 21.06 3.91 -0.67
CA ALA A 85 22.06 2.97 -1.20
C ALA A 85 23.13 2.56 -0.17
N SER A 86 23.51 3.44 0.76
CA SER A 86 24.48 3.12 1.80
C SER A 86 23.84 2.39 2.99
N THR A 87 22.56 2.64 3.27
CA THR A 87 21.81 1.97 4.34
C THR A 87 21.44 0.53 3.97
N PHE A 88 21.06 0.34 2.71
CA PHE A 88 20.63 -0.92 2.10
C PHE A 88 21.66 -1.42 1.08
N ASN A 89 22.92 -1.55 1.50
CA ASN A 89 24.04 -1.92 0.63
C ASN A 89 24.18 -3.45 0.41
N GLU A 90 23.54 -4.26 1.25
CA GLU A 90 23.76 -5.70 1.29
C GLU A 90 22.82 -6.43 0.33
N THR A 91 23.31 -6.68 -0.88
CA THR A 91 22.66 -7.56 -1.86
C THR A 91 23.23 -8.96 -1.75
N VAL A 92 22.36 -9.97 -1.59
CA VAL A 92 22.76 -11.39 -1.62
C VAL A 92 22.46 -11.96 -3.01
N GLU A 93 23.33 -12.84 -3.49
CA GLU A 93 23.16 -13.49 -4.78
C GLU A 93 21.86 -14.32 -4.80
N GLY A 94 21.05 -14.17 -5.85
CA GLY A 94 19.72 -14.78 -5.94
C GLY A 94 18.58 -13.95 -5.33
N TYR A 95 18.89 -12.80 -4.72
CA TYR A 95 17.88 -11.90 -4.18
C TYR A 95 17.67 -10.71 -5.11
N ALA A 96 16.40 -10.40 -5.38
CA ALA A 96 16.03 -9.22 -6.15
C ALA A 96 16.17 -7.90 -5.35
N ARG A 97 16.38 -7.98 -4.04
CA ARG A 97 16.44 -6.84 -3.11
C ARG A 97 17.57 -6.97 -2.09
N PRO A 98 18.02 -5.86 -1.48
CA PRO A 98 18.87 -5.92 -0.31
C PRO A 98 18.18 -6.65 0.85
N VAL A 99 18.92 -7.49 1.58
CA VAL A 99 18.36 -8.33 2.67
C VAL A 99 17.70 -7.48 3.75
N ARG A 100 18.29 -6.32 4.06
CA ARG A 100 17.74 -5.36 5.02
C ARG A 100 16.37 -4.80 4.66
N CYS A 101 15.95 -4.86 3.40
CA CYS A 101 14.62 -4.41 3.00
C CYS A 101 13.50 -5.34 3.48
N TYR A 102 13.83 -6.56 3.92
CA TYR A 102 12.91 -7.54 4.50
C TYR A 102 12.83 -7.44 6.03
N ASP A 103 13.70 -6.67 6.67
CA ASP A 103 13.73 -6.52 8.12
C ASP A 103 12.63 -5.56 8.60
N GLU A 104 11.78 -6.02 9.51
CA GLU A 104 10.69 -5.25 10.10
C GLU A 104 11.18 -4.00 10.85
N ASN A 105 12.39 -4.05 11.43
CA ASN A 105 12.98 -2.91 12.13
C ASN A 105 13.29 -1.74 11.19
N TYR A 106 13.42 -2.03 9.89
CA TYR A 106 13.67 -1.04 8.85
C TYR A 106 12.45 -0.82 7.95
N ALA A 107 11.27 -1.34 8.29
CA ALA A 107 10.08 -1.26 7.41
C ALA A 107 9.74 0.18 6.99
N VAL A 108 9.81 1.14 7.92
CA VAL A 108 9.56 2.56 7.63
C VAL A 108 10.64 3.14 6.72
N GLN A 109 11.91 2.84 7.00
CA GLN A 109 13.05 3.30 6.19
C GLN A 109 13.02 2.68 4.80
N ALA A 110 12.64 1.41 4.69
CA ALA A 110 12.48 0.71 3.42
C ALA A 110 11.40 1.38 2.58
N LEU A 111 10.25 1.75 3.16
CA LEU A 111 9.19 2.48 2.44
C LEU A 111 9.65 3.87 1.97
N ARG A 112 10.50 4.55 2.74
CA ARG A 112 11.11 5.82 2.31
C ARG A 112 12.23 5.63 1.28
N CYS A 113 12.83 4.45 1.26
CA CYS A 113 13.84 4.01 0.29
C CYS A 113 13.24 3.03 -0.73
N ALA A 114 12.00 3.27 -1.16
CA ALA A 114 11.22 2.30 -1.91
C ALA A 114 11.84 1.95 -3.27
N LYS A 115 12.61 2.84 -3.90
CA LYS A 115 13.33 2.53 -5.14
C LYS A 115 14.51 1.61 -4.87
N THR A 116 15.32 1.93 -3.87
CA THR A 116 16.47 1.10 -3.46
C THR A 116 16.03 -0.29 -3.01
N CYS A 117 14.92 -0.36 -2.27
CA CYS A 117 14.32 -1.62 -1.83
C CYS A 117 13.43 -2.27 -2.88
N ALA A 118 13.27 -1.71 -4.08
CA ALA A 118 12.36 -2.20 -5.11
C ALA A 118 10.95 -2.57 -4.58
N ILE A 119 10.39 -1.70 -3.73
CA ILE A 119 9.05 -1.84 -3.13
C ILE A 119 8.14 -0.65 -3.47
N CYS A 120 8.42 0.05 -4.57
CA CYS A 120 7.57 1.16 -5.00
C CYS A 120 6.10 0.75 -5.14
N CYS A 121 5.78 -0.52 -5.47
CA CYS A 121 4.40 -0.99 -5.58
C CYS A 121 3.57 -0.95 -4.28
N GLU A 122 4.17 -0.60 -3.15
CA GLU A 122 3.46 -0.41 -1.88
C GLU A 122 3.18 1.07 -1.58
N THR A 123 3.79 1.96 -2.34
CA THR A 123 3.52 3.38 -2.25
C THR A 123 2.23 3.70 -3.00
N PRO A 124 1.36 4.59 -2.48
CA PRO A 124 0.02 4.80 -3.02
C PRO A 124 0.00 5.29 -4.47
N GLY A 125 1.07 5.92 -4.97
CA GLY A 125 1.16 6.37 -6.37
C GLY A 125 1.63 5.30 -7.36
N TYR A 126 2.07 4.16 -6.86
CA TYR A 126 2.61 3.04 -7.63
C TYR A 126 1.99 1.70 -7.22
N ALA A 127 0.98 1.76 -6.33
CA ALA A 127 0.22 0.62 -5.85
C ALA A 127 -0.26 -0.21 -7.02
N CYS A 128 -0.04 -1.52 -6.98
CA CYS A 128 -0.50 -2.38 -8.06
C CYS A 128 -2.00 -2.70 -7.93
N GLU A 129 -2.83 -1.68 -8.00
CA GLU A 129 -4.28 -1.83 -8.08
C GLU A 129 -4.84 -0.63 -8.83
N ASP A 130 -5.99 -0.78 -9.47
CA ASP A 130 -6.66 0.39 -10.04
C ASP A 130 -7.31 1.20 -8.90
N ASP A 131 -7.03 2.51 -8.82
CA ASP A 131 -7.65 3.38 -7.81
C ASP A 131 -9.13 3.60 -8.17
N SER A 132 -10.02 3.06 -7.35
CA SER A 132 -11.48 3.26 -7.50
C SER A 132 -11.94 4.72 -7.45
N ARG A 133 -11.12 5.63 -6.90
CA ARG A 133 -11.38 7.08 -6.87
C ARG A 133 -10.74 7.83 -8.03
N ALA A 134 -10.16 7.12 -8.99
CA ALA A 134 -9.56 7.72 -10.16
C ALA A 134 -10.60 8.58 -10.91
N PRO A 135 -10.20 9.75 -11.45
CA PRO A 135 -11.08 10.56 -12.29
C PRO A 135 -11.36 9.92 -13.66
N ILE A 136 -10.89 8.69 -13.88
CA ILE A 136 -10.99 7.95 -15.14
C ILE A 136 -11.40 6.51 -14.87
N ASP A 137 -12.33 6.01 -15.68
CA ASP A 137 -12.68 4.58 -15.68
C ASP A 137 -11.55 3.77 -16.33
N CYS A 138 -10.74 3.11 -15.51
CA CYS A 138 -9.64 2.27 -15.98
C CYS A 138 -10.13 1.18 -16.94
N ALA A 139 -11.21 0.47 -16.60
CA ALA A 139 -11.72 -0.65 -17.38
C ALA A 139 -12.16 -0.22 -18.78
N GLY A 140 -12.92 0.88 -18.88
CA GLY A 140 -13.37 1.45 -20.15
C GLY A 140 -12.29 2.14 -20.99
N ASN A 141 -11.16 2.52 -20.37
CA ASN A 141 -10.15 3.38 -21.01
C ASN A 141 -8.77 2.73 -21.20
N ARG A 142 -8.70 1.40 -21.29
CA ARG A 142 -7.49 0.63 -21.61
C ARG A 142 -6.66 1.14 -22.80
N ARG A 143 -7.30 1.80 -23.78
CA ARG A 143 -6.61 2.41 -24.93
C ARG A 143 -5.60 3.49 -24.52
N PHE A 144 -5.79 4.16 -23.40
CA PHE A 144 -4.91 5.24 -22.94
C PHE A 144 -3.65 4.74 -22.26
N CYS A 145 -3.57 3.45 -21.89
CA CYS A 145 -2.34 2.84 -21.36
C CYS A 145 -1.15 2.96 -22.34
N ARG A 146 -1.42 3.03 -23.64
CA ARG A 146 -0.42 3.20 -24.71
C ARG A 146 -0.31 4.64 -25.22
N ASN A 147 -1.07 5.57 -24.65
CA ASN A 147 -1.07 6.96 -25.06
C ASN A 147 -0.04 7.75 -24.23
N GLN A 148 0.91 8.39 -24.89
CA GLN A 148 2.00 9.11 -24.22
C GLN A 148 1.51 10.27 -23.33
N HIS A 149 0.38 10.90 -23.66
CA HIS A 149 -0.19 11.99 -22.85
C HIS A 149 -0.90 11.50 -21.59
N TRP A 150 -1.40 10.27 -21.60
CA TRP A 150 -2.14 9.67 -20.48
C TRP A 150 -1.30 8.68 -19.68
N SER A 151 -0.06 8.42 -20.09
CA SER A 151 0.83 7.45 -19.46
C SER A 151 1.02 7.72 -17.96
N LEU A 152 1.19 8.96 -17.55
CA LEU A 152 1.34 9.33 -16.14
C LEU A 152 0.06 9.02 -15.36
N VAL A 153 -1.10 9.47 -15.85
CA VAL A 153 -2.41 9.22 -15.20
C VAL A 153 -2.68 7.72 -15.08
N MET A 154 -2.48 6.98 -16.18
CA MET A 154 -2.69 5.55 -16.23
C MET A 154 -1.70 4.79 -15.33
N MET A 155 -0.46 5.26 -15.21
CA MET A 155 0.56 4.70 -14.31
C MET A 155 0.32 5.05 -12.85
N THR A 156 -0.45 6.11 -12.55
CA THR A 156 -0.80 6.48 -11.17
C THR A 156 -2.07 5.82 -10.68
N TYR A 157 -3.07 5.64 -11.56
CA TYR A 157 -4.41 5.24 -11.15
C TYR A 157 -4.89 3.92 -11.74
N CYS A 158 -4.31 3.45 -12.84
CA CYS A 158 -4.78 2.27 -13.57
C CYS A 158 -3.66 1.25 -13.77
N GLN A 159 -2.78 1.05 -12.77
CA GLN A 159 -1.59 0.24 -12.92
C GLN A 159 -1.90 -1.19 -13.32
N LYS A 160 -2.91 -1.77 -12.69
CA LYS A 160 -3.33 -3.16 -12.90
C LYS A 160 -3.99 -3.32 -14.26
N THR A 161 -4.91 -2.43 -14.62
CA THR A 161 -5.58 -2.48 -15.92
C THR A 161 -4.62 -2.27 -17.09
N CYS A 162 -3.62 -1.41 -16.92
CA CYS A 162 -2.60 -1.17 -17.94
C CYS A 162 -1.49 -2.21 -17.97
N GLY A 163 -1.48 -3.15 -17.02
CA GLY A 163 -0.47 -4.20 -16.94
C GLY A 163 0.92 -3.66 -16.60
N TYR A 164 1.01 -2.53 -15.88
CA TYR A 164 2.30 -2.02 -15.42
C TYR A 164 2.89 -2.87 -14.28
N CYS A 165 2.05 -3.67 -13.64
CA CYS A 165 2.49 -4.78 -12.83
C CYS A 165 2.22 -6.09 -13.58
N GLY A 166 3.25 -6.57 -14.29
CA GLY A 166 3.15 -7.71 -15.20
C GLY A 166 4.36 -7.79 -16.11
#